data_AF-A0A931WWF5-F1
#
_entry.id   AF-A0A931WWF5-F1
#
_cell.length_a   1.000
_cell.length_b   1.000
_cell.length_c   1.000
_cell.angle_alpha   90.00
_cell.angle_beta   90.00
_cell.angle_gamma   90.00
#
_symmetry.space_group_name_H-M   'P 1'
#
loop_
_entity.id
_entity.type
_entity.pdbx_description
1 polymer ?
#
loop_
_entity_poly.entity_id
_entity_poly.type
_entity_poly.pdbx_seq_one_letter_code
_entity_poly.pdbx_strand_id
1 'polypeptide(L)'
;MKIFLSFFLILQFSFPVFAAQPEIQTYDELLRRIREVQTASQKRIDQAINQEKVREAWEIGKLIDEHVLQHKERADYGEKVILRLAQDLGTNETELKYMLQFARAYPIRQPADELSWSHYHALLALNDPEEREAVAKEAVRQGWSRNRLREEVRRRKRAKGQAEENISEPILTATLGKPGTYRVVVAVDGPYKKELALDLGFSSFFRPEKFGRFKPGEIVTLEKGKVKKNHREFAGKDLFTYRAYVRHIVDGDTFYALIDLGFGFTTTQKLRLRGLDAPEIETAEGREAKEFLTTLLARPFPILIRTVKSDKYDRYLADVWVDETYVNQELLSHSLAVRVSE
;
A
#
# COMPACT_ATOMS: atom_id res chain seq x y z
N MET A 1 31.09 36.72 -36.58
CA MET A 1 31.59 36.05 -35.37
C MET A 1 30.47 36.10 -34.33
N LYS A 2 29.65 35.04 -34.23
CA LYS A 2 28.51 34.92 -33.30
C LYS A 2 28.98 34.14 -32.08
N ILE A 3 28.81 34.70 -30.88
CA ILE A 3 29.07 34.00 -29.61
C ILE A 3 27.71 33.81 -28.93
N PHE A 4 27.37 32.55 -28.69
CA PHE A 4 26.18 32.11 -27.96
C PHE A 4 26.29 32.50 -26.48
N LEU A 5 25.29 33.22 -25.96
CA LEU A 5 25.09 33.36 -24.51
C LEU A 5 24.24 32.17 -24.02
N SER A 6 24.81 31.38 -23.11
CA SER A 6 24.15 30.29 -22.41
C SER A 6 23.15 30.85 -21.41
N PHE A 7 21.87 30.50 -21.54
CA PHE A 7 20.82 30.82 -20.57
C PHE A 7 20.95 29.85 -19.37
N PHE A 8 21.39 30.35 -18.22
CA PHE A 8 21.24 29.67 -16.93
C PHE A 8 19.87 30.05 -16.36
N LEU A 9 18.91 29.12 -16.39
CA LEU A 9 17.62 29.27 -15.73
C LEU A 9 17.81 29.00 -14.23
N ILE A 10 18.08 30.05 -13.44
CA ILE A 10 18.08 29.95 -11.98
C ILE A 10 16.62 29.87 -11.54
N LEU A 11 16.19 28.70 -11.03
CA LEU A 11 14.94 28.60 -10.27
C LEU A 11 15.06 29.49 -9.02
N GLN A 12 14.48 30.69 -9.07
CA GLN A 12 14.30 31.50 -7.86
C GLN A 12 13.21 30.84 -7.01
N PHE A 13 13.60 30.16 -5.93
CA PHE A 13 12.70 29.89 -4.84
C PHE A 13 12.38 31.21 -4.15
N SER A 14 11.26 31.84 -4.52
CA SER A 14 10.69 32.97 -3.77
C SER A 14 10.26 32.44 -2.40
N PHE A 15 11.11 32.61 -1.39
CA PHE A 15 10.67 32.50 -0.02
C PHE A 15 9.69 33.65 0.26
N PRO A 16 8.47 33.38 0.73
CA PRO A 16 7.57 34.46 1.12
C PRO A 16 8.27 35.31 2.18
N VAL A 17 8.23 36.63 1.99
CA VAL A 17 8.65 37.60 3.00
C VAL A 17 7.85 37.27 4.27
N PHE A 18 8.53 36.75 5.28
CA PHE A 18 7.90 36.39 6.54
C PHE A 18 7.38 37.68 7.19
N ALA A 19 6.05 37.82 7.30
CA ALA A 19 5.47 38.64 8.36
C ALA A 19 6.09 38.17 9.69
N ALA A 20 6.44 39.12 10.58
CA ALA A 20 7.08 38.82 11.86
C ALA A 20 6.25 37.76 12.61
N GLN A 21 6.71 36.50 12.60
CA GLN A 21 6.04 35.44 13.30
C GLN A 21 6.23 35.64 14.79
N PRO A 22 5.19 35.38 15.62
CA PRO A 22 5.31 35.53 17.06
C PRO A 22 6.47 34.66 17.56
N GLU A 23 7.26 35.22 18.47
CA GLU A 23 8.44 34.63 19.06
C GLU A 23 8.08 33.27 19.70
N ILE A 24 8.85 32.23 19.40
CA ILE A 24 8.56 30.88 19.90
C ILE A 24 9.00 30.83 21.37
N GLN A 25 8.05 30.79 22.29
CA GLN A 25 8.36 30.97 23.73
C GLN A 25 8.50 29.66 24.51
N THR A 26 7.97 28.56 23.98
CA THR A 26 7.99 27.25 24.66
C THR A 26 8.49 26.13 23.75
N TYR A 27 9.05 25.08 24.35
CA TYR A 27 9.49 23.90 23.61
C TYR A 27 8.34 23.19 22.89
N ASP A 28 7.15 23.11 23.53
CA ASP A 28 5.98 22.49 22.91
C ASP A 28 5.50 23.25 21.68
N GLU A 29 5.57 24.59 21.72
CA GLU A 29 5.28 25.43 20.56
C GLU A 29 6.31 25.24 19.44
N LEU A 30 7.60 25.17 19.79
CA LEU A 30 8.67 24.88 18.84
C LEU A 30 8.44 23.54 18.15
N LEU A 31 8.16 22.48 18.93
CA LEU A 31 7.92 21.13 18.43
C LEU A 31 6.69 21.08 17.52
N ARG A 32 5.60 21.76 17.89
CA ARG A 32 4.39 21.88 17.05
C ARG A 32 4.70 22.57 15.72
N ARG A 33 5.38 23.72 15.73
CA ARG A 33 5.71 24.46 14.50
C ARG A 33 6.65 23.68 13.58
N ILE A 34 7.65 22.98 14.13
CA ILE A 34 8.52 22.09 13.34
C ILE A 34 7.70 20.99 12.66
N ARG A 35 6.77 20.34 13.38
CA ARG A 35 5.88 19.33 12.81
C ARG A 35 4.97 19.90 11.72
N GLU A 36 4.47 21.11 11.89
CA GLU A 36 3.65 21.80 10.87
C GLU A 36 4.46 22.08 9.60
N VAL A 37 5.70 22.57 9.74
CA VAL A 37 6.60 22.80 8.60
C VAL A 37 6.93 21.49 7.88
N GLN A 38 7.25 20.42 8.63
CA GLN A 38 7.51 19.10 8.07
C GLN A 38 6.28 18.55 7.32
N THR A 39 5.11 18.62 7.95
CA THR A 39 3.85 18.13 7.35
C THR A 39 3.51 18.91 6.08
N ALA A 40 3.64 20.24 6.10
CA ALA A 40 3.39 21.08 4.94
C ALA A 40 4.41 20.84 3.81
N SER A 41 5.67 20.59 4.16
CA SER A 41 6.72 20.23 3.19
C SER A 41 6.43 18.90 2.52
N GLN A 42 6.12 17.86 3.31
CA GLN A 42 5.78 16.55 2.79
C GLN A 42 4.56 16.61 1.86
N LYS A 43 3.50 17.32 2.28
CA LYS A 43 2.30 17.50 1.45
C LYS A 43 2.62 18.12 0.08
N ARG A 44 3.50 19.13 0.02
CA ARG A 44 3.92 19.75 -1.25
C ARG A 44 4.72 18.79 -2.13
N ILE A 45 5.60 17.99 -1.52
CA ILE A 45 6.39 16.97 -2.22
C ILE A 45 5.44 15.92 -2.81
N ASP A 46 4.52 15.38 -2.01
CA ASP A 46 3.55 14.37 -2.43
C ASP A 46 2.67 14.90 -3.58
N GLN A 47 2.24 16.16 -3.50
CA GLN A 47 1.48 16.81 -4.58
C GLN A 47 2.29 16.90 -5.87
N ALA A 48 3.54 17.36 -5.79
CA ALA A 48 4.43 17.46 -6.96
C ALA A 48 4.69 16.09 -7.61
N ILE A 49 4.96 15.06 -6.80
CA ILE A 49 5.14 13.67 -7.28
C ILE A 49 3.87 13.17 -7.95
N ASN A 50 2.70 13.38 -7.35
CA ASN A 50 1.43 12.94 -7.92
C ASN A 50 1.14 13.62 -9.26
N GLN A 51 1.37 14.93 -9.35
CA GLN A 51 1.23 15.69 -10.59
C GLN A 51 2.15 15.16 -11.67
N GLU A 52 3.41 14.87 -11.31
CA GLU A 52 4.40 14.32 -12.24
C GLU A 52 3.99 12.95 -12.76
N LYS A 53 3.53 12.05 -11.89
CA LYS A 53 3.06 10.71 -12.28
C LYS A 53 1.85 10.76 -13.21
N VAL A 54 0.89 11.64 -12.93
CA VAL A 54 -0.27 11.83 -13.80
C VAL A 54 0.17 12.41 -15.15
N ARG A 55 1.14 13.32 -15.13
CA ARG A 55 1.71 13.89 -16.33
C ARG A 55 2.36 12.81 -17.20
N GLU A 56 3.28 12.07 -16.62
CA GLU A 56 4.00 10.96 -17.26
C GLU A 56 3.04 9.92 -17.85
N ALA A 57 2.07 9.45 -17.07
CA ALA A 57 1.08 8.46 -17.51
C ALA A 57 0.29 8.91 -18.75
N TRP A 58 -0.09 10.19 -18.82
CA TRP A 58 -0.75 10.74 -20.00
C TRP A 58 0.18 10.85 -21.21
N GLU A 59 1.43 11.26 -21.00
CA GLU A 59 2.41 11.40 -22.09
C GLU A 59 2.75 10.05 -22.70
N ILE A 60 2.99 9.03 -21.87
CA ILE A 60 3.18 7.65 -22.32
C ILE A 60 1.94 7.17 -23.08
N GLY A 61 0.75 7.34 -22.51
CA GLY A 61 -0.49 6.95 -23.15
C GLY A 61 -0.70 7.60 -24.51
N LYS A 62 -0.35 8.89 -24.64
CA LYS A 62 -0.43 9.64 -25.90
C LYS A 62 0.56 9.14 -26.93
N LEU A 63 1.80 8.87 -26.54
CA LEU A 63 2.82 8.28 -27.42
C LEU A 63 2.37 6.91 -27.96
N ILE A 64 1.78 6.07 -27.10
CA ILE A 64 1.22 4.78 -27.51
C ILE A 64 0.05 5.00 -28.47
N ASP A 65 -0.88 5.90 -28.16
CA ASP A 65 -2.05 6.16 -29.00
C ASP A 65 -1.64 6.65 -30.40
N GLU A 66 -0.77 7.66 -30.47
CA GLU A 66 -0.25 8.20 -31.72
C GLU A 66 0.43 7.11 -32.57
N HIS A 67 1.25 6.26 -31.94
CA HIS A 67 1.91 5.16 -32.62
C HIS A 67 0.91 4.12 -33.16
N VAL A 68 -0.09 3.74 -32.37
CA VAL A 68 -1.13 2.78 -32.78
C VAL A 68 -2.00 3.37 -33.90
N LEU A 69 -2.36 4.65 -33.82
CA LEU A 69 -3.17 5.34 -34.82
C LEU A 69 -2.48 5.42 -36.20
N GLN A 70 -1.14 5.48 -36.25
CA GLN A 70 -0.37 5.47 -37.50
C GLN A 70 -0.36 4.10 -38.21
N HIS A 71 -0.76 3.03 -37.52
CA HIS A 71 -0.66 1.64 -38.01
C HIS A 71 -2.02 0.92 -38.01
N LYS A 72 -3.12 1.68 -38.13
CA LYS A 72 -4.53 1.22 -38.01
C LYS A 72 -4.94 0.06 -38.92
N GLU A 73 -4.23 -0.17 -40.03
CA GLU A 73 -4.61 -1.20 -41.02
C GLU A 73 -4.31 -2.63 -40.54
N ARG A 74 -3.60 -2.78 -39.43
CA ARG A 74 -3.24 -4.08 -38.86
C ARG A 74 -4.13 -4.39 -37.66
N ALA A 75 -5.05 -5.33 -37.84
CA ALA A 75 -5.77 -5.94 -36.72
C ALA A 75 -4.76 -6.44 -35.66
N ASP A 76 -5.06 -6.20 -34.39
CA ASP A 76 -4.28 -6.61 -33.21
C ASP A 76 -2.89 -5.95 -33.05
N TYR A 77 -2.55 -4.95 -33.87
CA TYR A 77 -1.27 -4.25 -33.75
C TYR A 77 -1.09 -3.55 -32.41
N GLY A 78 -2.15 -2.89 -31.91
CA GLY A 78 -2.11 -2.19 -30.62
C GLY A 78 -1.81 -3.11 -29.45
N GLU A 79 -2.40 -4.31 -29.41
CA GLU A 79 -2.13 -5.28 -28.34
C GLU A 79 -0.69 -5.80 -28.40
N LYS A 80 -0.18 -6.10 -29.60
CA LYS A 80 1.22 -6.52 -29.78
C LYS A 80 2.22 -5.44 -29.38
N VAL A 81 1.91 -4.17 -29.68
CA VAL A 81 2.73 -3.03 -29.25
C VAL A 81 2.77 -2.94 -27.74
N ILE A 82 1.62 -3.03 -27.06
CA ILE A 82 1.56 -2.99 -25.59
C ILE A 82 2.32 -4.16 -24.98
N LEU A 83 2.13 -5.38 -25.47
CA LEU A 83 2.85 -6.57 -25.00
C LEU A 83 4.37 -6.39 -25.11
N ARG A 84 4.84 -5.88 -26.25
CA ARG A 84 6.26 -5.64 -26.48
C ARG A 84 6.80 -4.51 -25.60
N LEU A 85 6.07 -3.41 -25.48
CA LEU A 85 6.45 -2.29 -24.61
C LEU A 85 6.52 -2.70 -23.14
N ALA A 86 5.58 -3.53 -22.67
CA ALA A 86 5.61 -4.08 -21.32
C ALA A 86 6.92 -4.85 -21.09
N GLN A 87 7.30 -5.71 -22.04
CA GLN A 87 8.54 -6.48 -21.96
C GLN A 87 9.80 -5.60 -22.04
N ASP A 88 9.85 -4.66 -22.99
CA ASP A 88 11.03 -3.82 -23.25
C ASP A 88 11.27 -2.80 -22.13
N LEU A 89 10.20 -2.29 -21.49
CA LEU A 89 10.26 -1.32 -20.39
C LEU A 89 10.26 -1.98 -19.00
N GLY A 90 10.12 -3.30 -18.91
CA GLY A 90 10.01 -4.01 -17.63
C GLY A 90 8.76 -3.64 -16.82
N THR A 91 7.69 -3.19 -17.49
CA THR A 91 6.40 -2.83 -16.87
C THR A 91 5.33 -3.86 -17.24
N ASN A 92 4.11 -3.73 -16.72
CA ASN A 92 3.02 -4.63 -17.09
C ASN A 92 2.11 -4.03 -18.18
N GLU A 93 1.50 -4.92 -18.97
CA GLU A 93 0.58 -4.51 -20.04
C GLU A 93 -0.62 -3.71 -19.52
N THR A 94 -1.09 -4.04 -18.33
CA THR A 94 -2.28 -3.43 -17.72
C THR A 94 -2.05 -1.94 -17.48
N GLU A 95 -0.90 -1.56 -16.94
CA GLU A 95 -0.48 -0.19 -16.68
C GLU A 95 -0.42 0.61 -17.98
N LEU A 96 0.21 0.06 -19.01
CA LEU A 96 0.26 0.67 -20.34
C LEU A 96 -1.13 0.80 -20.98
N LYS A 97 -2.02 -0.19 -20.78
CA LYS A 97 -3.43 -0.12 -21.19
C LYS A 97 -4.15 1.00 -20.47
N TYR A 98 -3.92 1.18 -19.17
CA TYR A 98 -4.51 2.28 -18.40
C TYR A 98 -3.98 3.64 -18.82
N MET A 99 -2.68 3.80 -19.04
CA MET A 99 -2.07 5.02 -19.59
C MET A 99 -2.67 5.37 -20.96
N LEU A 100 -2.79 4.38 -21.86
CA LEU A 100 -3.44 4.56 -23.16
C LEU A 100 -4.91 4.98 -23.03
N GLN A 101 -5.68 4.29 -22.18
CA GLN A 101 -7.07 4.66 -21.89
C GLN A 101 -7.18 6.07 -21.31
N PHE A 102 -6.23 6.45 -20.45
CA PHE A 102 -6.17 7.77 -19.84
C PHE A 102 -5.94 8.86 -20.88
N ALA A 103 -4.94 8.71 -21.76
CA ALA A 103 -4.69 9.67 -22.82
C ALA A 103 -5.90 9.85 -23.74
N ARG A 104 -6.58 8.75 -24.09
CA ARG A 104 -7.82 8.77 -24.91
C ARG A 104 -8.99 9.44 -24.20
N ALA A 105 -9.15 9.21 -22.90
CA ALA A 105 -10.23 9.79 -22.11
C ALA A 105 -10.03 11.30 -21.84
N TYR A 106 -8.79 11.79 -21.87
CA TYR A 106 -8.43 13.17 -21.54
C TYR A 106 -7.55 13.83 -22.63
N PRO A 107 -8.06 14.07 -23.85
CA PRO A 107 -7.22 14.44 -25.00
C PRO A 107 -6.58 15.85 -24.97
N ILE A 108 -7.12 16.81 -24.19
CA ILE A 108 -6.76 18.25 -24.30
C ILE A 108 -5.97 18.82 -23.08
N ARG A 109 -5.93 18.12 -21.91
CA ARG A 109 -5.39 18.56 -20.58
C ARG A 109 -6.06 19.85 -20.01
N GLN A 110 -6.29 20.02 -18.70
CA GLN A 110 -5.48 19.73 -17.51
C GLN A 110 -6.09 18.66 -16.57
N PRO A 111 -5.31 17.70 -16.04
CA PRO A 111 -5.73 16.90 -14.89
C PRO A 111 -5.94 17.81 -13.68
N ALA A 112 -6.81 17.43 -12.75
CA ALA A 112 -6.92 18.13 -11.48
C ALA A 112 -5.63 17.91 -10.69
N ASP A 113 -4.98 19.01 -10.30
CA ASP A 113 -3.68 19.04 -9.64
C ASP A 113 -3.64 18.26 -8.30
N GLU A 114 -4.81 17.92 -7.75
CA GLU A 114 -4.98 17.25 -6.48
C GLU A 114 -5.22 15.74 -6.58
N LEU A 115 -5.50 15.19 -7.78
CA LEU A 115 -5.77 13.76 -7.96
C LEU A 115 -4.51 13.01 -8.39
N SER A 116 -4.16 11.97 -7.66
CA SER A 116 -3.05 11.08 -8.05
C SER A 116 -3.43 10.12 -9.18
N TRP A 117 -2.44 9.51 -9.83
CA TRP A 117 -2.63 8.50 -10.88
C TRP A 117 -3.61 7.37 -10.47
N SER A 118 -3.52 6.94 -9.21
CA SER A 118 -4.43 5.92 -8.67
C SER A 118 -5.90 6.34 -8.61
N HIS A 119 -6.19 7.64 -8.48
CA HIS A 119 -7.55 8.17 -8.59
C HIS A 119 -8.04 8.07 -10.04
N TYR A 120 -7.18 8.43 -11.00
CA TYR A 120 -7.50 8.30 -12.43
C TYR A 120 -7.76 6.85 -12.85
N HIS A 121 -7.00 5.90 -12.32
CA HIS A 121 -7.28 4.47 -12.47
C HIS A 121 -8.70 4.09 -12.06
N ALA A 122 -9.18 4.61 -10.91
CA ALA A 122 -10.53 4.38 -10.43
C ALA A 122 -11.58 5.11 -11.29
N LEU A 123 -11.28 6.33 -11.73
CA LEU A 123 -12.14 7.14 -12.61
C LEU A 123 -12.32 6.51 -13.98
N LEU A 124 -11.29 5.86 -14.54
CA LEU A 124 -11.36 5.20 -15.85
C LEU A 124 -12.38 4.05 -15.89
N ALA A 125 -12.78 3.52 -14.73
CA ALA A 125 -13.87 2.55 -14.66
C ALA A 125 -15.26 3.14 -14.97
N LEU A 126 -15.40 4.48 -15.02
CA LEU A 126 -16.60 5.17 -15.45
C LEU A 126 -16.50 5.46 -16.95
N ASN A 127 -17.31 4.77 -17.75
CA ASN A 127 -17.24 4.88 -19.22
C ASN A 127 -17.77 6.24 -19.71
N ASP A 128 -18.76 6.79 -19.02
CA ASP A 128 -19.37 8.09 -19.30
C ASP A 128 -18.40 9.24 -18.94
N PRO A 129 -17.94 10.04 -19.91
CA PRO A 129 -17.04 11.17 -19.66
C PRO A 129 -17.61 12.23 -18.72
N GLU A 130 -18.92 12.54 -18.79
CA GLU A 130 -19.53 13.56 -17.95
C GLU A 130 -19.62 13.09 -16.49
N GLU A 131 -20.01 11.83 -16.29
CA GLU A 131 -20.02 11.22 -14.97
C GLU A 131 -18.61 11.21 -14.37
N ARG A 132 -17.63 10.73 -15.14
CA ARG A 132 -16.23 10.67 -14.72
C ARG A 132 -15.71 12.04 -14.27
N GLU A 133 -15.99 13.09 -15.03
CA GLU A 133 -15.60 14.45 -14.69
C GLU A 133 -16.32 14.98 -13.43
N ALA A 134 -17.62 14.70 -13.28
CA ALA A 134 -18.37 15.07 -12.08
C ALA A 134 -17.84 14.37 -10.83
N VAL A 135 -17.50 13.08 -10.93
CA VAL A 135 -16.89 12.31 -9.84
C VAL A 135 -15.50 12.85 -9.48
N ALA A 136 -14.69 13.18 -10.48
CA ALA A 136 -13.36 13.75 -10.27
C ALA A 136 -13.43 15.08 -9.50
N LYS A 137 -14.32 16.00 -9.93
CA LYS A 137 -14.55 17.28 -9.25
C LYS A 137 -15.03 17.10 -7.81
N GLU A 138 -15.95 16.17 -7.58
CA GLU A 138 -16.43 15.86 -6.23
C GLU A 138 -15.31 15.29 -5.35
N ALA A 139 -14.47 14.41 -5.90
CA ALA A 139 -13.34 13.82 -5.19
C ALA A 139 -12.34 14.89 -4.74
N VAL A 140 -12.03 15.86 -5.61
CA VAL A 140 -11.16 17.00 -5.28
C VAL A 140 -11.80 17.86 -4.18
N ARG A 141 -13.07 18.25 -4.38
CA ARG A 141 -13.80 19.14 -3.45
C ARG A 141 -13.89 18.57 -2.04
N GLN A 142 -14.05 17.25 -1.92
CA GLN A 142 -14.21 16.55 -0.65
C GLN A 142 -12.91 15.97 -0.10
N GLY A 143 -11.78 16.12 -0.81
CA GLY A 143 -10.50 15.51 -0.45
C GLY A 143 -10.59 13.98 -0.33
N TRP A 144 -11.31 13.32 -1.24
CA TRP A 144 -11.47 11.87 -1.19
C TRP A 144 -10.14 11.16 -1.34
N SER A 145 -9.95 10.13 -0.52
CA SER A 145 -8.93 9.14 -0.78
C SER A 145 -9.31 8.27 -1.98
N ARG A 146 -8.32 7.61 -2.59
CA ARG A 146 -8.53 6.60 -3.64
C ARG A 146 -9.58 5.57 -3.26
N ASN A 147 -9.56 5.07 -2.02
CA ASN A 147 -10.50 4.06 -1.55
C ASN A 147 -11.93 4.60 -1.53
N ARG A 148 -12.11 5.82 -1.01
CA ARG A 148 -13.43 6.47 -0.99
C ARG A 148 -13.96 6.69 -2.40
N LEU A 149 -13.09 7.10 -3.32
CA LEU A 149 -13.43 7.25 -4.73
C LEU A 149 -13.82 5.90 -5.36
N ARG A 150 -13.07 4.81 -5.09
CA ARG A 150 -13.40 3.46 -5.59
C ARG A 150 -14.75 2.98 -5.07
N GLU A 151 -15.05 3.19 -3.79
CA GLU A 151 -16.37 2.89 -3.21
C GLU A 151 -17.49 3.63 -3.92
N GLU A 152 -17.29 4.92 -4.17
CA GLU A 152 -18.29 5.75 -4.82
C GLU A 152 -18.51 5.34 -6.28
N VAL A 153 -17.43 5.05 -7.02
CA VAL A 153 -17.51 4.48 -8.38
C VAL A 153 -18.29 3.17 -8.38
N ARG A 154 -17.98 2.26 -7.44
CA ARG A 154 -18.71 0.99 -7.28
C ARG A 154 -20.19 1.22 -6.97
N ARG A 155 -20.50 2.15 -6.06
CA ARG A 155 -21.88 2.51 -5.69
C ARG A 155 -22.68 2.99 -6.91
N ARG A 156 -22.08 3.85 -7.75
CA ARG A 156 -22.72 4.37 -8.97
C ARG A 156 -22.93 3.28 -10.02
N LYS A 157 -21.94 2.42 -10.28
CA LYS A 157 -22.08 1.28 -11.21
C LYS A 157 -23.20 0.32 -10.78
N ARG A 158 -23.28 0.00 -9.48
CA ARG A 158 -24.36 -0.81 -8.90
C ARG A 158 -25.73 -0.16 -9.07
N ALA A 159 -25.84 1.14 -8.84
CA ALA A 159 -27.09 1.88 -9.00
C ALA A 159 -27.59 1.91 -10.46
N LYS A 160 -26.68 1.85 -11.44
CA LYS A 160 -26.99 1.82 -12.87
C LYS A 160 -27.25 0.40 -13.42
N GLY A 161 -27.23 -0.64 -12.59
CA GLY A 161 -27.43 -2.03 -13.04
C GLY A 161 -26.33 -2.52 -14.01
N GLN A 162 -25.20 -1.83 -14.08
CA GLN A 162 -24.06 -2.27 -14.89
C GLN A 162 -23.38 -3.43 -14.16
N ALA A 163 -23.39 -4.61 -14.78
CA ALA A 163 -22.64 -5.76 -14.31
C ALA A 163 -21.16 -5.36 -14.18
N GLU A 164 -20.51 -5.86 -13.12
CA GLU A 164 -19.12 -5.59 -12.81
C GLU A 164 -18.23 -6.07 -13.97
N GLU A 165 -17.87 -5.19 -14.91
CA GLU A 165 -16.70 -5.43 -15.76
C GLU A 165 -15.47 -5.33 -14.86
N ASN A 166 -14.83 -6.49 -14.70
CA ASN A 166 -13.73 -6.80 -13.79
C ASN A 166 -12.74 -5.65 -13.60
N ILE A 167 -12.82 -4.99 -12.43
CA ILE A 167 -11.60 -4.59 -11.75
C ILE A 167 -10.94 -5.91 -11.40
N SER A 168 -9.82 -6.24 -12.06
CA SER A 168 -9.08 -7.49 -11.89
C SER A 168 -9.24 -8.06 -10.48
N GLU A 169 -9.65 -9.32 -10.37
CA GLU A 169 -9.71 -10.02 -9.09
C GLU A 169 -8.45 -9.70 -8.27
N PRO A 170 -8.58 -9.51 -6.94
CA PRO A 170 -7.43 -9.20 -6.12
C PRO A 170 -6.33 -10.24 -6.39
N ILE A 171 -5.18 -9.73 -6.85
CA ILE A 171 -4.02 -10.54 -7.24
C ILE A 171 -3.65 -11.48 -6.09
N LEU A 172 -3.81 -11.02 -4.84
CA LEU A 172 -3.68 -11.82 -3.64
C LEU A 172 -4.99 -11.90 -2.87
N THR A 173 -5.35 -13.11 -2.45
CA THR A 173 -6.37 -13.33 -1.42
C THR A 173 -5.72 -13.41 -0.05
N ALA A 174 -6.22 -12.62 0.91
CA ALA A 174 -5.79 -12.67 2.29
C ALA A 174 -7.00 -12.57 3.24
N THR A 175 -6.88 -13.18 4.42
CA THR A 175 -7.90 -13.08 5.46
C THR A 175 -7.29 -12.37 6.65
N LEU A 176 -7.86 -11.24 7.05
CA LEU A 176 -7.47 -10.60 8.29
C LEU A 176 -8.01 -11.42 9.46
N GLY A 177 -7.10 -11.98 10.27
CA GLY A 177 -7.47 -12.71 11.47
C GLY A 177 -7.76 -11.79 12.65
N LYS A 178 -7.73 -12.32 13.88
CA LYS A 178 -8.07 -11.55 15.08
C LYS A 178 -6.90 -11.48 16.06
N PRO A 179 -6.33 -10.27 16.31
CA PRO A 179 -5.34 -10.08 17.35
C PRO A 179 -5.81 -10.56 18.73
N GLY A 180 -4.89 -11.15 19.49
CA GLY A 180 -5.19 -11.72 20.80
C GLY A 180 -5.87 -13.09 20.73
N THR A 181 -5.74 -13.81 19.62
CA THR A 181 -6.24 -15.17 19.43
C THR A 181 -5.07 -16.14 19.37
N TYR A 182 -5.12 -17.20 20.18
CA TYR A 182 -3.99 -18.12 20.37
C TYR A 182 -4.45 -19.57 20.30
N ARG A 183 -3.53 -20.44 19.87
CA ARG A 183 -3.74 -21.89 19.89
C ARG A 183 -3.11 -22.47 21.15
N VAL A 184 -3.83 -23.36 21.81
CA VAL A 184 -3.30 -24.19 22.88
C VAL A 184 -2.51 -25.33 22.25
N VAL A 185 -1.25 -25.48 22.63
CA VAL A 185 -0.33 -26.50 22.09
C VAL A 185 0.45 -27.17 23.22
N VAL A 186 1.08 -28.30 22.91
CA VAL A 186 2.21 -28.80 23.70
C VAL A 186 3.46 -28.10 23.17
N ALA A 187 4.12 -27.29 23.99
CA ALA A 187 5.25 -26.50 23.54
C ALA A 187 6.40 -27.42 23.08
N VAL A 188 6.94 -27.12 21.90
CA VAL A 188 8.02 -27.91 21.28
C VAL A 188 9.40 -27.48 21.78
N ASP A 189 9.50 -26.27 22.32
CA ASP A 189 10.74 -25.69 22.81
C ASP A 189 10.53 -24.67 23.95
N GLY A 190 11.62 -24.16 24.50
CA GLY A 190 11.62 -23.12 25.53
C GLY A 190 11.33 -23.66 26.94
N PRO A 191 11.04 -22.77 27.91
CA PRO A 191 10.91 -23.14 29.33
C PRO A 191 9.71 -24.06 29.63
N TYR A 192 8.74 -24.13 28.72
CA TYR A 192 7.53 -24.96 28.86
C TYR A 192 7.59 -26.22 27.97
N LYS A 193 8.76 -26.61 27.48
CA LYS A 193 8.91 -27.75 26.55
C LYS A 193 8.23 -29.01 27.09
N LYS A 194 7.42 -29.66 26.24
CA LYS A 194 6.54 -30.82 26.57
C LYS A 194 5.39 -30.51 27.51
N GLU A 195 5.15 -29.25 27.88
CA GLU A 195 4.00 -28.82 28.66
C GLU A 195 2.96 -28.11 27.80
N LEU A 196 1.74 -28.02 28.33
CA LEU A 196 0.65 -27.29 27.69
C LEU A 196 0.88 -25.77 27.80
N ALA A 197 0.87 -25.06 26.68
CA ALA A 197 1.06 -23.61 26.61
C ALA A 197 0.23 -22.99 25.48
N LEU A 198 0.23 -21.66 25.42
CA LEU A 198 -0.22 -20.88 24.27
C LEU A 198 0.92 -20.75 23.27
N ASP A 199 0.62 -21.00 22.01
CA ASP A 199 1.47 -20.63 20.89
C ASP A 199 1.27 -19.15 20.58
N LEU A 200 2.30 -18.34 20.85
CA LEU A 200 2.31 -16.92 20.53
C LEU A 200 2.84 -16.64 19.12
N GLY A 201 3.27 -17.67 18.38
CA GLY A 201 4.06 -17.54 17.16
C GLY A 201 5.52 -17.25 17.46
N PHE A 202 6.34 -17.15 16.41
CA PHE A 202 7.79 -16.83 16.52
C PHE A 202 8.55 -17.72 17.50
N SER A 203 8.22 -19.01 17.54
CA SER A 203 8.77 -20.00 18.49
C SER A 203 8.65 -19.59 19.96
N SER A 204 7.67 -18.75 20.29
CA SER A 204 7.42 -18.22 21.63
C SER A 204 6.19 -18.87 22.23
N PHE A 205 6.36 -19.47 23.42
CA PHE A 205 5.29 -20.16 24.14
C PHE A 205 5.04 -19.51 25.49
N PHE A 206 3.78 -19.41 25.90
CA PHE A 206 3.41 -18.82 27.18
C PHE A 206 2.36 -19.64 27.92
N ARG A 207 2.58 -19.87 29.22
CA ARG A 207 1.65 -20.58 30.09
C ARG A 207 1.12 -19.63 31.17
N PRO A 208 -0.13 -19.14 31.05
CA PRO A 208 -0.73 -18.30 32.07
C PRO A 208 -1.07 -19.09 33.34
N GLU A 209 -1.29 -18.38 34.44
CA GLU A 209 -1.77 -19.00 35.68
C GLU A 209 -3.17 -19.63 35.48
N LYS A 210 -3.43 -20.75 36.18
CA LYS A 210 -4.71 -21.50 36.12
C LYS A 210 -5.10 -21.94 34.69
N PHE A 211 -4.12 -22.31 33.88
CA PHE A 211 -4.28 -22.70 32.47
C PHE A 211 -4.64 -24.19 32.25
N GLY A 212 -4.50 -25.06 33.24
CA GLY A 212 -4.66 -26.52 33.09
C GLY A 212 -6.05 -27.03 32.67
N ARG A 213 -7.03 -26.15 32.49
CA ARG A 213 -8.40 -26.48 32.04
C ARG A 213 -8.56 -26.60 30.52
N PHE A 214 -7.59 -26.14 29.74
CA PHE A 214 -7.67 -26.15 28.27
C PHE A 214 -7.04 -27.42 27.68
N LYS A 215 -7.40 -27.74 26.43
CA LYS A 215 -6.88 -28.92 25.71
C LYS A 215 -6.06 -28.50 24.48
N PRO A 216 -5.05 -29.30 24.07
CA PRO A 216 -4.34 -29.06 22.82
C PRO A 216 -5.28 -28.90 21.63
N GLY A 217 -4.99 -27.96 20.75
CA GLY A 217 -5.80 -27.62 19.58
C GLY A 217 -6.91 -26.61 19.83
N GLU A 218 -7.33 -26.39 21.09
CA GLU A 218 -8.32 -25.35 21.41
C GLU A 218 -7.79 -23.96 21.04
N ILE A 219 -8.68 -23.12 20.52
CA ILE A 219 -8.41 -21.71 20.28
C ILE A 219 -8.98 -20.91 21.45
N VAL A 220 -8.20 -19.93 21.93
CA VAL A 220 -8.55 -19.08 23.05
C VAL A 220 -8.30 -17.62 22.71
N THR A 221 -8.97 -16.72 23.42
CA THR A 221 -8.82 -15.27 23.25
C THR A 221 -8.29 -14.60 24.51
N LEU A 222 -7.54 -13.52 24.31
CA LEU A 222 -7.09 -12.63 25.36
C LEU A 222 -8.07 -11.47 25.52
N GLU A 223 -8.76 -11.44 26.66
CA GLU A 223 -9.68 -10.37 27.01
C GLU A 223 -9.31 -9.78 28.37
N LYS A 224 -8.98 -8.49 28.41
CA LYS A 224 -8.60 -7.77 29.64
C LYS A 224 -7.51 -8.51 30.44
N GLY A 225 -6.49 -9.03 29.75
CA GLY A 225 -5.37 -9.75 30.37
C GLY A 225 -5.67 -11.21 30.77
N LYS A 226 -6.88 -11.72 30.53
CA LYS A 226 -7.28 -13.09 30.89
C LYS A 226 -7.56 -13.93 29.66
N VAL A 227 -7.15 -15.20 29.73
CA VAL A 227 -7.46 -16.20 28.70
C VAL A 227 -8.87 -16.71 28.87
N LYS A 228 -9.68 -16.59 27.82
CA LYS A 228 -11.05 -17.10 27.76
C LYS A 228 -11.19 -18.16 26.67
N LYS A 229 -12.12 -19.08 26.91
CA LYS A 229 -12.50 -20.07 25.91
C LYS A 229 -13.17 -19.35 24.73
N ASN A 230 -12.87 -19.80 23.52
CA ASN A 230 -13.50 -19.29 22.32
C ASN A 230 -14.98 -19.67 22.29
N HIS A 231 -15.86 -18.68 22.47
CA HIS A 231 -17.32 -18.83 22.35
C HIS A 231 -17.86 -18.31 21.01
N ARG A 232 -16.98 -17.83 20.11
CA ARG A 232 -17.33 -17.09 18.88
C ARG A 232 -16.85 -17.77 17.59
N GLU A 233 -16.53 -19.07 17.65
CA GLU A 233 -16.11 -19.90 16.50
C GLU A 233 -14.86 -19.40 15.74
N PHE A 234 -13.92 -18.69 16.40
CA PHE A 234 -12.61 -18.43 15.77
C PHE A 234 -11.92 -19.72 15.33
N ALA A 235 -11.33 -19.70 14.14
CA ALA A 235 -10.73 -20.83 13.45
C ALA A 235 -9.23 -20.61 13.19
N GLY A 236 -8.57 -21.56 12.52
CA GLY A 236 -7.14 -21.47 12.23
C GLY A 236 -6.74 -20.21 11.46
N LYS A 237 -7.64 -19.69 10.60
CA LYS A 237 -7.44 -18.45 9.81
C LYS A 237 -7.33 -17.18 10.67
N ASP A 238 -7.79 -17.23 11.92
CA ASP A 238 -7.81 -16.10 12.84
C ASP A 238 -6.54 -15.99 13.70
N LEU A 239 -5.69 -17.03 13.68
CA LEU A 239 -4.45 -17.10 14.44
C LEU A 239 -3.34 -16.24 13.80
N PHE A 240 -2.26 -16.07 14.56
CA PHE A 240 -1.02 -15.42 14.12
C PHE A 240 -1.26 -14.02 13.52
N THR A 241 -2.26 -13.32 14.03
CA THR A 241 -2.57 -11.94 13.68
C THR A 241 -2.20 -11.06 14.86
N TYR A 242 -1.46 -9.98 14.59
CA TYR A 242 -0.84 -9.16 15.61
C TYR A 242 -1.01 -7.68 15.31
N ARG A 243 -0.97 -6.88 16.37
CA ARG A 243 -0.67 -5.45 16.26
C ARG A 243 0.84 -5.29 16.19
N ALA A 244 1.31 -4.43 15.30
CA ALA A 244 2.73 -4.22 15.12
C ALA A 244 3.07 -2.73 14.90
N TYR A 245 4.30 -2.38 15.26
CA TYR A 245 4.89 -1.06 15.08
C TYR A 245 6.09 -1.22 14.14
N VAL A 246 6.01 -0.57 12.99
CA VAL A 246 7.09 -0.59 12.00
C VAL A 246 8.28 0.15 12.57
N ARG A 247 9.44 -0.53 12.58
CA ARG A 247 10.70 0.02 13.09
C ARG A 247 11.48 0.71 11.98
N HIS A 248 11.68 0.01 10.87
CA HIS A 248 12.30 0.55 9.67
C HIS A 248 11.99 -0.34 8.45
N ILE A 249 11.99 0.27 7.27
CA ILE A 249 11.84 -0.42 5.99
C ILE A 249 13.23 -0.77 5.44
N VAL A 250 13.40 -2.03 5.04
CA VAL A 250 14.67 -2.52 4.47
C VAL A 250 14.68 -2.22 2.97
N ASP A 251 13.69 -2.72 2.25
CA ASP A 251 13.52 -2.62 0.79
C ASP A 251 12.02 -2.61 0.42
N GLY A 252 11.69 -2.82 -0.86
CA GLY A 252 10.33 -2.77 -1.38
C GLY A 252 9.39 -3.85 -0.86
N ASP A 253 9.86 -4.89 -0.19
CA ASP A 253 8.99 -5.96 0.34
C ASP A 253 9.35 -6.43 1.75
N THR A 254 10.39 -5.87 2.36
CA THR A 254 10.92 -6.32 3.65
C THR A 254 11.04 -5.18 4.64
N PHE A 255 10.60 -5.42 5.88
CA PHE A 255 10.66 -4.44 6.95
C PHE A 255 10.85 -5.10 8.33
N TYR A 256 11.35 -4.33 9.29
CA TYR A 256 11.38 -4.75 10.68
C TYR A 256 10.18 -4.18 11.43
N ALA A 257 9.59 -5.00 12.30
CA ALA A 257 8.48 -4.59 13.14
C ALA A 257 8.65 -5.09 14.57
N LEU A 258 8.23 -4.25 15.52
CA LEU A 258 7.97 -4.63 16.91
C LEU A 258 6.53 -5.14 16.99
N ILE A 259 6.36 -6.41 17.34
CA ILE A 259 5.10 -7.14 17.31
C ILE A 259 4.60 -7.35 18.73
N ASP A 260 3.35 -6.96 18.99
CA ASP A 260 2.64 -7.21 20.25
C ASP A 260 2.10 -8.64 20.25
N LEU A 261 2.72 -9.51 21.06
CA LEU A 261 2.31 -10.91 21.24
C LEU A 261 1.20 -11.07 22.29
N GLY A 262 0.78 -9.97 22.93
CA GLY A 262 -0.10 -9.97 24.10
C GLY A 262 0.64 -10.30 25.39
N PHE A 263 -0.09 -10.23 26.51
CA PHE A 263 0.43 -10.48 27.86
C PHE A 263 1.63 -9.58 28.28
N GLY A 264 1.83 -8.45 27.60
CA GLY A 264 2.97 -7.57 27.82
C GLY A 264 4.26 -8.01 27.11
N PHE A 265 4.22 -9.10 26.33
CA PHE A 265 5.35 -9.53 25.53
C PHE A 265 5.37 -8.85 24.17
N THR A 266 6.57 -8.48 23.73
CA THR A 266 6.83 -8.00 22.38
C THR A 266 8.03 -8.72 21.79
N THR A 267 8.06 -8.83 20.46
CA THR A 267 9.20 -9.38 19.73
C THR A 267 9.54 -8.48 18.54
N THR A 268 10.80 -8.38 18.16
CA THR A 268 11.19 -7.66 16.94
C THR A 268 11.50 -8.68 15.86
N GLN A 269 10.85 -8.58 14.71
CA GLN A 269 10.98 -9.53 13.62
C GLN A 269 11.23 -8.83 12.29
N LYS A 270 12.04 -9.46 11.45
CA LYS A 270 12.18 -9.11 10.03
C LYS A 270 11.06 -9.84 9.27
N LEU A 271 10.15 -9.06 8.68
CA LEU A 271 9.00 -9.57 7.96
C LEU A 271 9.17 -9.29 6.46
N ARG A 272 8.77 -10.27 5.64
CA ARG A 272 8.67 -10.13 4.20
C ARG A 272 7.21 -10.17 3.77
N LEU A 273 6.80 -9.28 2.86
CA LEU A 273 5.46 -9.29 2.31
C LEU A 273 5.21 -10.59 1.56
N ARG A 274 4.14 -11.30 1.92
CA ARG A 274 3.71 -12.55 1.28
C ARG A 274 3.22 -12.30 -0.15
N GLY A 275 3.56 -13.22 -1.05
CA GLY A 275 2.97 -13.34 -2.38
C GLY A 275 3.49 -12.34 -3.41
N LEU A 276 4.54 -11.58 -3.08
CA LEU A 276 5.16 -10.62 -3.98
C LEU A 276 6.69 -10.62 -3.87
N ASP A 277 7.34 -10.11 -4.91
CA ASP A 277 8.77 -9.87 -4.98
C ASP A 277 9.00 -8.46 -5.53
N ALA A 278 9.65 -7.61 -4.74
CA ALA A 278 9.99 -6.25 -5.16
C ALA A 278 11.33 -6.25 -5.92
N PRO A 279 11.54 -5.31 -6.85
CA PRO A 279 12.83 -5.15 -7.53
C PRO A 279 13.97 -4.87 -6.54
N GLU A 280 15.20 -5.23 -6.95
CA GLU A 280 16.41 -5.05 -6.15
C GLU A 280 16.61 -3.59 -5.71
N ILE A 281 16.97 -3.35 -4.45
CA ILE A 281 17.01 -2.00 -3.86
C ILE A 281 17.96 -1.02 -4.57
N GLU A 282 18.99 -1.54 -5.24
CA GLU A 282 19.95 -0.74 -6.00
C GLU A 282 19.37 -0.20 -7.32
N THR A 283 18.24 -0.75 -7.78
CA THR A 283 17.52 -0.30 -8.98
C THR A 283 16.63 0.92 -8.68
N ALA A 284 16.20 1.64 -9.71
CA ALA A 284 15.31 2.80 -9.52
C ALA A 284 13.93 2.33 -9.03
N GLU A 285 13.47 1.23 -9.60
CA GLU A 285 12.21 0.57 -9.32
C GLU A 285 12.18 0.04 -7.87
N GLY A 286 13.29 -0.54 -7.40
CA GLY A 286 13.43 -1.01 -6.02
C GLY A 286 13.40 0.12 -5.00
N ARG A 287 14.00 1.28 -5.33
CA ARG A 287 13.89 2.49 -4.50
C ARG A 287 12.46 3.04 -4.46
N GLU A 288 11.78 3.05 -5.59
CA GLU A 288 10.39 3.49 -5.67
C GLU A 288 9.46 2.57 -4.86
N ALA A 289 9.62 1.25 -4.99
CA ALA A 289 8.87 0.27 -4.21
C ALA A 289 9.08 0.47 -2.70
N LYS A 290 10.33 0.73 -2.27
CA LYS A 290 10.67 1.02 -0.88
C LYS A 290 10.03 2.32 -0.39
N GLU A 291 10.10 3.39 -1.17
CA GLU A 291 9.51 4.69 -0.81
C GLU A 291 7.98 4.59 -0.69
N PHE A 292 7.34 3.86 -1.61
CA PHE A 292 5.92 3.57 -1.54
C PHE A 292 5.55 2.77 -0.30
N LEU A 293 6.29 1.68 0.00
CA LEU A 293 6.07 0.89 1.20
C LEU A 293 6.27 1.71 2.47
N THR A 294 7.30 2.56 2.50
CA THR A 294 7.58 3.49 3.60
C THR A 294 6.40 4.44 3.81
N THR A 295 5.83 4.97 2.73
CA THR A 295 4.70 5.91 2.78
C THR A 295 3.43 5.23 3.28
N LEU A 296 3.12 4.03 2.79
CA LEU A 296 1.96 3.24 3.25
C LEU A 296 2.07 2.90 4.74
N LEU A 297 3.27 2.58 5.21
CA LEU A 297 3.54 2.17 6.59
C LEU A 297 3.85 3.33 7.55
N ALA A 298 3.88 4.58 7.09
CA ALA A 298 4.12 5.77 7.91
C ALA A 298 2.91 6.25 8.72
N ARG A 299 1.76 5.59 8.60
CA ARG A 299 0.48 5.95 9.24
C ARG A 299 0.47 5.72 10.77
N PRO A 300 -0.45 6.34 11.52
CA PRO A 300 -0.52 6.17 12.97
C PRO A 300 -0.66 4.69 13.37
N PHE A 301 0.23 4.25 14.26
CA PHE A 301 0.31 2.89 14.77
C PHE A 301 -0.87 2.50 15.68
N PRO A 302 -1.19 1.20 15.80
CA PRO A 302 -0.49 0.04 15.23
C PRO A 302 -1.06 -0.44 13.88
N ILE A 303 -0.18 -1.00 13.04
CA ILE A 303 -0.60 -1.78 11.86
C ILE A 303 -1.05 -3.17 12.28
N LEU A 304 -1.82 -3.85 11.43
CA LEU A 304 -2.16 -5.25 11.61
C LEU A 304 -1.32 -6.11 10.67
N ILE A 305 -0.74 -7.18 11.21
CA ILE A 305 0.00 -8.16 10.43
C ILE A 305 -0.59 -9.54 10.71
N ARG A 306 -0.63 -10.39 9.70
CA ARG A 306 -0.81 -11.83 9.87
C ARG A 306 0.39 -12.54 9.31
N THR A 307 1.08 -13.31 10.15
CA THR A 307 2.23 -14.07 9.69
C THR A 307 1.82 -15.46 9.24
N VAL A 308 2.56 -15.95 8.25
CA VAL A 308 2.48 -17.30 7.72
C VAL A 308 3.85 -17.96 7.95
N LYS A 309 3.93 -19.29 7.77
CA LYS A 309 5.16 -20.07 7.99
C LYS A 309 6.36 -19.42 7.31
N SER A 310 7.53 -19.62 7.93
CA SER A 310 8.81 -19.10 7.46
C SER A 310 9.16 -19.64 6.07
N ASP A 311 9.75 -18.78 5.25
CA ASP A 311 10.32 -19.16 3.95
C ASP A 311 11.61 -19.98 4.12
N LYS A 312 12.20 -20.42 2.99
CA LYS A 312 13.47 -21.16 2.95
C LYS A 312 14.69 -20.40 3.50
N TYR A 313 14.53 -19.13 3.89
CA TYR A 313 15.57 -18.26 4.43
C TYR A 313 15.25 -17.81 5.87
N ASP A 314 14.39 -18.53 6.58
CA ASP A 314 13.94 -18.25 7.95
C ASP A 314 13.25 -16.88 8.14
N ARG A 315 12.71 -16.29 7.06
CA ARG A 315 11.95 -15.03 7.14
C ARG A 315 10.46 -15.33 7.28
N TYR A 316 9.79 -14.61 8.17
CA TYR A 316 8.34 -14.71 8.29
C TYR A 316 7.67 -13.96 7.14
N LEU A 317 6.84 -14.69 6.38
CA LEU A 317 5.96 -14.08 5.39
C LEU A 317 4.77 -13.43 6.10
N ALA A 318 4.41 -12.21 5.69
CA ALA A 318 3.36 -11.44 6.33
C ALA A 318 2.37 -10.90 5.30
N ASP A 319 1.08 -11.04 5.62
CA ASP A 319 0.04 -10.17 5.11
C ASP A 319 -0.04 -8.94 6.01
N VAL A 320 -0.08 -7.75 5.41
CA VAL A 320 -0.03 -6.49 6.17
C VAL A 320 -1.23 -5.60 5.84
N TRP A 321 -1.87 -5.09 6.89
CA TRP A 321 -2.97 -4.14 6.80
C TRP A 321 -2.67 -2.87 7.57
N VAL A 322 -2.93 -1.74 6.91
CA VAL A 322 -2.96 -0.41 7.52
C VAL A 322 -4.38 0.11 7.38
N ASP A 323 -5.05 0.31 8.50
CA ASP A 323 -6.49 0.53 8.54
C ASP A 323 -7.23 -0.61 7.80
N GLU A 324 -7.90 -0.31 6.69
CA GLU A 324 -8.57 -1.29 5.81
C GLU A 324 -7.77 -1.61 4.54
N THR A 325 -6.58 -1.02 4.38
CA THR A 325 -5.74 -1.18 3.18
C THR A 325 -4.85 -2.40 3.31
N TYR A 326 -4.99 -3.36 2.39
CA TYR A 326 -4.10 -4.52 2.30
C TYR A 326 -2.84 -4.16 1.50
N VAL A 327 -1.72 -3.95 2.22
CA VAL A 327 -0.48 -3.37 1.68
C VAL A 327 0.12 -4.23 0.58
N ASN A 328 0.14 -5.56 0.74
CA ASN A 328 0.72 -6.46 -0.27
C ASN A 328 0.02 -6.30 -1.64
N GLN A 329 -1.30 -6.19 -1.64
CA GLN A 329 -2.07 -5.97 -2.85
C GLN A 329 -1.80 -4.59 -3.45
N GLU A 330 -1.54 -3.57 -2.65
CA GLU A 330 -1.24 -2.23 -3.15
C GLU A 330 0.07 -2.19 -3.95
N LEU A 331 1.13 -2.87 -3.48
CA LEU A 331 2.38 -2.94 -4.25
C LEU A 331 2.17 -3.61 -5.61
N LEU A 332 1.43 -4.71 -5.65
CA LEU A 332 1.11 -5.41 -6.89
C LEU A 332 0.21 -4.57 -7.82
N SER A 333 -0.77 -3.87 -7.24
CA SER A 333 -1.70 -3.04 -8.01
C SER A 333 -1.04 -1.80 -8.61
N HIS A 334 0.09 -1.38 -8.05
CA HIS A 334 0.89 -0.26 -8.52
C HIS A 334 2.10 -0.69 -9.34
N SER A 335 2.23 -1.98 -9.67
CA SER A 335 3.34 -2.50 -10.47
C SER A 335 4.71 -2.35 -9.80
N LEU A 336 4.74 -2.17 -8.49
CA LEU A 336 5.96 -1.97 -7.69
C LEU A 336 6.55 -3.29 -7.19
N ALA A 337 5.86 -4.40 -7.46
CA ALA A 337 6.31 -5.75 -7.21
C ALA A 337 5.63 -6.72 -8.18
N VAL A 338 6.22 -7.89 -8.37
CA VAL A 338 5.64 -8.98 -9.17
C VAL A 338 5.03 -10.04 -8.25
N ARG A 339 3.93 -10.67 -8.69
CA ARG A 339 3.32 -11.77 -7.95
C ARG A 339 4.24 -12.99 -8.01
N VAL A 340 4.50 -13.61 -6.86
CA VAL A 340 5.17 -14.91 -6.78
C VAL A 340 4.22 -15.98 -6.26
N SER A 341 4.36 -17.20 -6.77
CA SER A 341 3.64 -18.36 -6.25
C SER A 341 4.10 -18.70 -4.84
N GLU A 342 3.15 -19.00 -3.97
CA GLU A 342 3.35 -19.39 -2.57
C GLU A 342 4.03 -20.76 -2.40
#